data_AF-A0A920HVR2-F1
#
_entry.id   AF-A0A920HVR2-F1
#
_cell.length_a   1.000
_cell.length_b   1.000
_cell.length_c   1.000
_cell.angle_alpha   90.00
_cell.angle_beta   90.00
_cell.angle_gamma   90.00
#
_symmetry.space_group_name_H-M   'P 1'
#
loop_
_entity.id
_entity.type
_entity.pdbx_description
1 polymer ?
#
loop_
_entity_poly.entity_id
_entity_poly.type
_entity_poly.pdbx_seq_one_letter_code
_entity_poly.pdbx_strand_id
1 'polypeptide(L)'
;MILEESVTYGNTTLNAGETILTLSLENASTTGSAFGVNEGVYFIRGTFVDVSTSLIILDPYNNNPSYRVGFDIIEEVVNANDDSSLFDNAKGFTNFAAPGADRFKITLKLAKKSINDFNDTSFVELFKVDQGVTKKLQDDSVYSQIKKYFAKRTFDESGNYAVEPFRVNLQNSLNDEIESNGLYNEDQLTDDGNKPSEDTMCVKLSPGKAYVKGYDVYLNGTTVIDVDKPRDVKEVPSASVPFSMGSLLRVNNVQGTPYINLGGNNTNIIGLYNQRRSGSTSLPTGLKIGEARVYSFGVSDSAYENASSEFDLHLYDIQTYTTLKITNLVGSQPKGTRVRGLSSGAIGYLAEISGTSASDEINVSETTGTFIVGEQLIYNEKTYRYKIFSC
;
A
#
# COMPACT_ATOMS: atom_id res chain seq x y z
N MET A 1 -12.39 55.17 20.81
CA MET A 1 -12.24 55.01 22.28
C MET A 1 -10.91 55.66 22.63
N ILE A 2 -10.89 56.59 23.59
CA ILE A 2 -9.67 57.30 24.01
C ILE A 2 -9.19 56.72 25.33
N LEU A 3 -7.87 56.72 25.55
CA LEU A 3 -7.26 56.32 26.82
C LEU A 3 -7.51 57.39 27.89
N GLU A 4 -8.02 57.01 29.06
CA GLU A 4 -8.15 57.90 30.23
C GLU A 4 -6.84 58.00 31.03
N GLU A 5 -5.99 56.97 30.97
CA GLU A 5 -4.67 56.92 31.58
C GLU A 5 -3.63 56.38 30.60
N SER A 6 -2.36 56.76 30.78
CA SER A 6 -1.30 56.30 29.88
C SER A 6 -0.93 54.86 30.21
N VAL A 7 -0.81 54.00 29.19
CA VAL A 7 -0.49 52.57 29.34
C VAL A 7 0.79 52.27 28.57
N THR A 8 1.78 51.68 29.25
CA THR A 8 3.02 51.23 28.63
C THR A 8 2.96 49.73 28.39
N TYR A 9 3.09 49.30 27.14
CA TYR A 9 3.18 47.89 26.75
C TYR A 9 4.51 47.62 26.04
N GLY A 10 5.40 46.88 26.69
CA GLY A 10 6.77 46.67 26.21
C GLY A 10 7.56 48.00 26.17
N ASN A 11 8.10 48.35 25.00
CA ASN A 11 8.82 49.61 24.78
C ASN A 11 7.94 50.75 24.26
N THR A 12 6.64 50.53 24.07
CA THR A 12 5.73 51.53 23.50
C THR A 12 4.84 52.10 24.61
N THR A 13 4.86 53.43 24.75
CA THR A 13 3.96 54.15 25.67
C THR A 13 2.83 54.75 24.87
N LEU A 14 1.59 54.40 25.21
CA LEU A 14 0.36 54.97 24.66
C LEU A 14 -0.09 56.09 25.60
N ASN A 15 -0.16 57.32 25.11
CA ASN A 15 -0.44 58.47 25.95
C ASN A 15 -1.95 58.60 26.20
N ALA A 16 -2.31 59.10 27.39
CA ALA A 16 -3.69 59.47 27.70
C ALA A 16 -4.22 60.48 26.65
N GLY A 17 -5.44 60.25 26.16
CA GLY A 17 -6.08 61.05 25.11
C GLY A 17 -5.80 60.60 23.67
N GLU A 18 -4.87 59.67 23.44
CA GLU A 18 -4.65 59.10 22.10
C GLU A 18 -5.77 58.11 21.70
N THR A 19 -6.10 58.09 20.41
CA THR A 19 -7.05 57.10 19.85
C THR A 19 -6.30 55.81 19.57
N ILE A 20 -6.63 54.75 20.31
CA ILE A 20 -5.93 53.45 20.25
C ILE A 20 -6.67 52.37 19.47
N LEU A 21 -7.92 52.62 19.09
CA LEU A 21 -8.76 51.67 18.36
C LEU A 21 -9.48 52.40 17.23
N THR A 22 -9.20 51.98 15.99
CA THR A 22 -9.91 52.41 14.78
C THR A 22 -10.86 51.30 14.34
N LEU A 23 -12.08 51.68 13.95
CA LEU A 23 -13.06 50.74 13.44
C LEU A 23 -12.77 50.46 11.97
N SER A 24 -12.52 49.20 11.62
CA SER A 24 -12.47 48.75 10.23
C SER A 24 -13.87 48.44 9.72
N LEU A 25 -14.20 48.91 8.51
CA LEU A 25 -15.48 48.66 7.84
C LEU A 25 -15.59 47.24 7.26
N GLU A 26 -14.47 46.54 7.12
CA GLU A 26 -14.39 45.17 6.58
C GLU A 26 -13.70 44.22 7.59
N ASN A 27 -14.11 42.95 7.61
CA ASN A 27 -13.66 41.91 8.55
C ASN A 27 -13.83 42.27 10.04
N ALA A 28 -14.95 42.93 10.39
CA ALA A 28 -15.23 43.38 11.76
C ALA A 28 -15.40 42.24 12.79
N SER A 29 -15.67 41.01 12.34
CA SER A 29 -15.70 39.82 13.19
C SER A 29 -14.74 38.77 12.65
N THR A 30 -13.76 38.37 13.44
CA THR A 30 -12.85 37.26 13.12
C THR A 30 -12.72 36.34 14.33
N THR A 31 -12.60 35.04 14.08
CA THR A 31 -12.34 34.06 15.14
C THR A 31 -10.86 34.07 15.48
N GLY A 32 -10.54 34.44 16.71
CA GLY A 32 -9.21 34.33 17.29
C GLY A 32 -9.06 33.07 18.14
N SER A 33 -7.83 32.80 18.56
CA SER A 33 -7.45 31.68 19.40
C SER A 33 -6.68 32.16 20.63
N ALA A 34 -6.98 31.59 21.80
CA ALA A 34 -6.33 31.90 23.06
C ALA A 34 -6.14 30.64 23.91
N PHE A 35 -5.13 30.67 24.77
CA PHE A 35 -4.85 29.61 25.73
C PHE A 35 -4.87 30.18 27.15
N GLY A 36 -5.56 29.51 28.06
CA GLY A 36 -5.69 29.93 29.45
C GLY A 36 -5.27 28.84 30.41
N VAL A 37 -4.65 29.24 31.51
CA VAL A 37 -4.28 28.37 32.63
C VAL A 37 -5.00 28.89 33.88
N ASN A 38 -5.64 27.99 34.62
CA ASN A 38 -6.26 28.32 35.90
C ASN A 38 -5.22 28.35 37.02
N GLU A 39 -5.58 28.99 38.14
CA GLU A 39 -4.78 28.99 39.36
C GLU A 39 -4.40 27.57 39.79
N GLY A 40 -3.12 27.38 40.15
CA GLY A 40 -2.60 26.09 40.59
C GLY A 40 -1.13 26.14 41.00
N VAL A 41 -0.65 25.03 41.55
CA VAL A 41 0.73 24.90 42.04
C VAL A 41 1.52 23.99 41.10
N TYR A 42 2.67 24.45 40.63
CA TYR A 42 3.55 23.72 39.72
C TYR A 42 4.88 23.38 40.41
N PHE A 43 5.38 22.16 40.21
CA PHE A 43 6.69 21.76 40.73
C PHE A 43 7.78 22.02 39.69
N ILE A 44 8.54 23.09 39.88
CA ILE A 44 9.57 23.57 38.94
C ILE A 44 10.88 23.75 39.69
N ARG A 45 11.99 23.27 39.09
CA ARG A 45 13.37 23.45 39.60
C ARG A 45 13.56 23.00 41.07
N GLY A 46 12.77 22.02 41.52
CA GLY A 46 12.87 21.49 42.89
C GLY A 46 12.01 22.21 43.94
N THR A 47 11.21 23.19 43.52
CA THR A 47 10.32 23.98 44.39
C THR A 47 8.89 23.99 43.86
N PHE A 48 7.92 24.18 44.76
CA PHE A 48 6.54 24.43 44.39
C PHE A 48 6.33 25.93 44.15
N VAL A 49 5.81 26.29 42.98
CA VAL A 49 5.55 27.67 42.58
C VAL A 49 4.07 27.83 42.33
N ASP A 50 3.46 28.80 43.01
CA ASP A 50 2.05 29.16 42.81
C ASP A 50 1.89 30.00 41.55
N VAL A 51 0.94 29.63 40.70
CA VAL A 51 0.61 30.33 39.46
C VAL A 51 -0.83 30.79 39.53
N SER A 52 -1.05 32.09 39.36
CA SER A 52 -2.40 32.66 39.23
C SER A 52 -3.00 32.36 37.86
N THR A 53 -4.33 32.42 37.77
CA THR A 53 -5.04 32.34 36.48
C THR A 53 -4.45 33.32 35.47
N SER A 54 -4.08 32.84 34.28
CA SER A 54 -3.45 33.62 33.23
C SER A 54 -3.99 33.22 31.85
N LEU A 55 -4.05 34.17 30.92
CA LEU A 55 -4.53 33.96 29.56
C LEU A 55 -3.56 34.61 28.57
N ILE A 56 -3.20 33.87 27.53
CA ILE A 56 -2.38 34.34 26.43
C ILE A 56 -3.13 34.21 25.10
N ILE A 57 -3.07 35.25 24.28
CA ILE A 57 -3.65 35.25 22.94
C ILE A 57 -2.65 34.57 21.98
N LEU A 58 -3.10 33.52 21.29
CA LEU A 58 -2.30 32.81 20.29
C LEU A 58 -2.32 33.58 18.98
N ASP A 59 -3.48 33.69 18.36
CA ASP A 59 -3.69 34.57 17.21
C ASP A 59 -4.99 35.38 17.39
N PRO A 60 -4.95 36.72 17.30
CA PRO A 60 -6.14 37.55 17.52
C PRO A 60 -7.18 37.43 16.39
N TYR A 61 -6.75 37.02 15.19
CA TYR A 61 -7.57 37.00 13.98
C TYR A 61 -7.47 35.67 13.21
N ASN A 62 -6.99 34.59 13.85
CA ASN A 62 -6.89 33.28 13.23
C ASN A 62 -7.23 32.16 14.23
N ASN A 63 -7.91 31.11 13.74
CA ASN A 63 -8.27 29.91 14.49
C ASN A 63 -7.41 28.68 14.15
N ASN A 64 -6.39 28.84 13.31
CA ASN A 64 -5.40 27.79 12.99
C ASN A 64 -4.01 28.14 13.54
N PRO A 65 -3.85 28.38 14.86
CA PRO A 65 -2.56 28.73 15.44
C PRO A 65 -1.57 27.56 15.37
N SER A 66 -0.28 27.90 15.31
CA SER A 66 0.83 26.94 15.34
C SER A 66 1.90 27.39 16.33
N TYR A 67 1.73 27.05 17.61
CA TYR A 67 2.60 27.51 18.69
C TYR A 67 2.80 26.43 19.77
N ARG A 68 3.91 26.56 20.50
CA ARG A 68 4.16 25.89 21.78
C ARG A 68 3.84 26.88 22.89
N VAL A 69 3.01 26.51 23.85
CA VAL A 69 2.56 27.36 24.95
C VAL A 69 2.98 26.74 26.27
N GLY A 70 3.53 27.55 27.16
CA GLY A 70 4.13 27.07 28.39
C GLY A 70 4.52 28.18 29.34
N PHE A 71 5.23 27.82 30.41
CA PHE A 71 5.77 28.80 31.36
C PHE A 71 7.21 29.13 31.03
N ASP A 72 7.51 30.42 30.92
CA ASP A 72 8.86 30.93 31.01
C ASP A 72 9.21 31.11 32.49
N ILE A 73 10.36 30.56 32.88
CA ILE A 73 10.87 30.54 34.24
C ILE A 73 11.73 31.80 34.41
N ILE A 74 11.28 32.70 35.29
CA ILE A 74 12.01 33.90 35.66
C ILE A 74 12.59 33.69 37.06
N GLU A 75 13.92 33.62 37.13
CA GLU A 75 14.68 33.47 38.37
C GLU A 75 15.29 34.83 38.73
N GLU A 76 14.90 35.38 39.88
CA GLU A 76 15.38 36.68 40.36
C GLU A 76 15.78 36.61 41.84
N VAL A 77 16.73 37.48 42.24
CA VAL A 77 17.10 37.67 43.64
C VAL A 77 16.46 38.98 44.10
N VAL A 78 15.56 38.88 45.09
CA VAL A 78 14.82 40.02 45.64
C VAL A 78 15.50 40.44 46.94
N ASN A 79 15.91 41.71 47.01
CA ASN A 79 16.49 42.30 48.22
C ASN A 79 15.47 43.21 48.96
N ALA A 80 15.85 43.73 50.12
CA ALA A 80 14.96 44.55 50.94
C ALA A 80 14.55 45.90 50.31
N ASN A 81 15.26 46.40 49.29
CA ASN A 81 14.82 47.59 48.55
C ASN A 81 13.68 47.27 47.58
N ASP A 82 13.64 46.05 47.05
CA ASP A 82 12.62 45.61 46.10
C ASP A 82 11.35 45.11 46.83
N ASP A 83 11.51 44.49 48.00
CA ASP A 83 10.42 44.02 48.85
C ASP A 83 10.58 44.51 50.30
N SER A 84 9.73 45.47 50.67
CA SER A 84 9.72 46.06 52.02
C SER A 84 9.34 45.07 53.14
N SER A 85 8.79 43.90 52.81
CA SER A 85 8.52 42.83 53.79
C SER A 85 9.78 42.11 54.26
N LEU A 86 10.91 42.32 53.57
CA LEU A 86 12.22 41.76 53.93
C LEU A 86 12.98 42.60 54.95
N PHE A 87 12.49 43.78 55.34
CA PHE A 87 13.07 44.53 56.46
C PHE A 87 12.77 43.82 57.78
N ASP A 88 13.75 43.79 58.68
CA ASP A 88 13.56 43.23 60.01
C ASP A 88 12.49 44.00 60.78
N ASN A 89 11.67 43.29 61.56
CA ASN A 89 10.67 43.92 62.40
C ASN A 89 11.29 44.42 63.72
N ALA A 90 10.99 45.66 64.10
CA ALA A 90 11.39 46.24 65.38
C ALA A 90 10.21 46.93 66.07
N LYS A 91 9.90 46.52 67.31
CA LYS A 91 8.81 47.11 68.14
C LYS A 91 7.46 47.25 67.42
N GLY A 92 7.12 46.29 66.54
CA GLY A 92 5.83 46.26 65.83
C GLY A 92 5.77 47.02 64.50
N PHE A 93 6.88 47.61 64.05
CA PHE A 93 7.01 48.26 62.75
C PHE A 93 8.23 47.73 61.99
N THR A 94 8.23 47.87 60.66
CA THR A 94 9.38 47.49 59.82
C THR A 94 10.53 48.48 60.03
N ASN A 95 11.74 47.96 60.25
CA ASN A 95 12.94 48.77 60.43
C ASN A 95 13.65 49.00 59.10
N PHE A 96 13.36 50.12 58.44
CA PHE A 96 13.97 50.49 57.16
C PHE A 96 15.51 50.62 57.19
N ALA A 97 16.13 50.70 58.37
CA ALA A 97 17.58 50.78 58.52
C ALA A 97 18.27 49.40 58.70
N ALA A 98 17.48 48.32 58.80
CA ALA A 98 17.99 46.95 58.94
C ALA A 98 17.44 46.07 57.80
N PRO A 99 18.13 46.05 56.64
CA PRO A 99 17.76 45.15 55.56
C PRO A 99 17.95 43.70 56.01
N GLY A 100 16.93 42.87 55.81
CA GLY A 100 17.02 41.44 56.04
C GLY A 100 17.69 40.71 54.89
N ALA A 101 17.60 39.37 54.89
CA ALA A 101 18.26 38.53 53.91
C ALA A 101 17.55 38.56 52.54
N ASP A 102 18.36 38.58 51.47
CA ASP A 102 17.89 38.44 50.09
C ASP A 102 17.19 37.09 49.89
N ARG A 103 16.14 37.08 49.05
CA ARG A 103 15.38 35.87 48.72
C ARG A 103 15.55 35.52 47.25
N PHE A 104 15.78 34.24 46.97
CA PHE A 104 15.66 33.69 45.62
C PHE A 104 14.19 33.46 45.30
N LYS A 105 13.71 34.06 44.21
CA LYS A 105 12.31 34.00 43.79
C LYS A 105 12.23 33.43 42.38
N ILE A 106 11.35 32.45 42.22
CA ILE A 106 11.02 31.87 40.92
C ILE A 106 9.60 32.31 40.59
N THR A 107 9.44 32.97 39.44
CA THR A 107 8.14 33.36 38.91
C THR A 107 7.92 32.64 37.58
N LEU A 108 6.70 32.12 37.37
CA LEU A 108 6.31 31.50 36.11
C LEU A 108 5.42 32.47 35.34
N LYS A 109 5.82 32.77 34.10
CA LYS A 109 5.04 33.63 33.20
C LYS A 109 4.55 32.83 32.01
N LEU A 110 3.25 32.86 31.74
CA LEU A 110 2.68 32.21 30.57
C LEU A 110 3.22 32.87 29.30
N ALA A 111 3.84 32.08 28.43
CA ALA A 111 4.49 32.51 27.21
C ALA A 111 4.17 31.55 26.05
N LYS A 112 4.28 32.05 24.83
CA LYS A 112 4.18 31.25 23.59
C LYS A 112 5.47 31.35 22.80
N LYS A 113 5.83 30.25 22.14
CA LYS A 113 6.96 30.12 21.23
C LYS A 113 6.52 29.56 19.89
N SER A 114 7.31 29.83 18.86
CA SER A 114 7.14 29.19 17.55
C SER A 114 7.30 27.67 17.67
N ILE A 115 6.62 26.92 16.81
CA ILE A 115 6.67 25.46 16.81
C ILE A 115 8.07 24.90 16.53
N ASN A 116 8.92 25.69 15.87
CA ASN A 116 10.30 25.36 15.49
C ASN A 116 11.36 25.99 16.41
N ASP A 117 10.96 26.67 17.49
CA ASP A 117 11.89 27.17 18.50
C ASP A 117 12.08 26.09 19.57
N PHE A 118 13.30 25.55 19.66
CA PHE A 118 13.68 24.47 20.57
C PHE A 118 14.56 24.96 21.75
N ASN A 119 14.73 26.27 21.93
CA ASN A 119 15.52 26.78 23.05
C ASN A 119 14.71 26.77 24.35
N ASP A 120 14.69 25.63 25.04
CA ASP A 120 13.83 25.40 26.21
C ASP A 120 14.54 25.50 27.56
N THR A 121 15.70 26.16 27.62
CA THR A 121 16.50 26.23 28.86
C THR A 121 15.72 26.81 30.06
N SER A 122 14.91 27.85 29.83
CA SER A 122 14.04 28.48 30.82
C SER A 122 12.55 28.26 30.54
N PHE A 123 12.17 27.37 29.62
CA PHE A 123 10.79 27.25 29.18
C PHE A 123 10.25 25.84 29.41
N VAL A 124 9.07 25.76 30.01
CA VAL A 124 8.37 24.50 30.29
C VAL A 124 7.09 24.49 29.47
N GLU A 125 7.06 23.64 28.45
CA GLU A 125 5.90 23.48 27.58
C GLU A 125 4.74 22.77 28.30
N LEU A 126 3.54 23.32 28.16
CA LEU A 126 2.30 22.74 28.70
C LEU A 126 1.36 22.26 27.59
N PHE A 127 1.42 22.92 26.44
CA PHE A 127 0.46 22.74 25.36
C PHE A 127 1.09 23.03 24.00
N LYS A 128 0.84 22.16 23.03
CA LYS A 128 1.22 22.38 21.64
C LYS A 128 -0.04 22.45 20.77
N VAL A 129 -0.04 23.37 19.83
CA VAL A 129 -1.05 23.43 18.77
C VAL A 129 -0.35 23.57 17.43
N ASP A 130 -0.85 22.84 16.44
CA ASP A 130 -0.29 22.77 15.10
C ASP A 130 -1.43 22.84 14.09
N GLN A 131 -1.47 23.90 13.28
CA GLN A 131 -2.56 24.20 12.33
C GLN A 131 -3.97 24.16 12.97
N GLY A 132 -4.08 24.54 14.25
CA GLY A 132 -5.33 24.49 15.01
C GLY A 132 -5.69 23.12 15.62
N VAL A 133 -4.89 22.07 15.36
CA VAL A 133 -5.03 20.76 16.00
C VAL A 133 -4.25 20.74 17.30
N THR A 134 -4.92 20.38 18.39
CA THR A 134 -4.30 20.28 19.71
C THR A 134 -3.43 19.02 19.81
N LYS A 135 -2.15 19.20 20.15
CA LYS A 135 -1.20 18.13 20.44
C LYS A 135 -0.82 18.27 21.92
N LYS A 136 -1.56 17.62 22.82
CA LYS A 136 -1.24 17.67 24.26
C LYS A 136 0.02 16.87 24.54
N LEU A 137 0.98 17.44 25.26
CA LEU A 137 2.10 16.68 25.81
C LEU A 137 1.59 15.75 26.93
N GLN A 138 2.20 14.58 27.03
CA GLN A 138 1.96 13.58 28.08
C GLN A 138 2.27 14.19 29.47
N ASP A 139 1.27 14.26 30.37
CA ASP A 139 1.34 14.79 31.74
C ASP A 139 2.05 13.84 32.75
N ASP A 140 3.11 13.13 32.35
CA ASP A 140 3.74 12.16 33.25
C ASP A 140 4.89 12.78 34.05
N SER A 141 4.64 13.03 35.34
CA SER A 141 5.69 13.40 36.29
C SER A 141 6.75 12.27 36.40
N VAL A 142 8.02 12.62 36.19
CA VAL A 142 9.13 11.65 36.13
C VAL A 142 9.59 11.27 37.56
N TYR A 143 8.78 10.54 38.32
CA TYR A 143 9.27 9.81 39.50
C TYR A 143 9.88 8.47 39.06
N SER A 144 11.07 8.54 38.46
CA SER A 144 11.76 7.43 37.79
C SER A 144 11.86 6.15 38.64
N GLN A 145 12.25 6.23 39.92
CA GLN A 145 12.51 5.02 40.73
C GLN A 145 11.24 4.34 41.24
N ILE A 146 10.26 5.12 41.73
CA ILE A 146 8.98 4.58 42.22
C ILE A 146 8.16 4.04 41.04
N LYS A 147 8.10 4.77 39.91
CA LYS A 147 7.42 4.31 38.69
C LYS A 147 8.06 3.03 38.14
N LYS A 148 9.39 2.91 38.17
CA LYS A 148 10.09 1.65 37.80
C LYS A 148 9.69 0.46 38.67
N TYR A 149 9.57 0.67 39.98
CA TYR A 149 9.18 -0.41 40.89
C TYR A 149 7.74 -0.87 40.64
N PHE A 150 6.80 0.06 40.46
CA PHE A 150 5.42 -0.27 40.10
C PHE A 150 5.33 -0.96 38.73
N ALA A 151 6.04 -0.44 37.72
CA ALA A 151 6.07 -1.06 36.39
C ALA A 151 6.59 -2.51 36.47
N LYS A 152 7.68 -2.76 37.22
CA LYS A 152 8.18 -4.12 37.44
C LYS A 152 7.12 -5.03 38.06
N ARG A 153 6.44 -4.60 39.12
CA ARG A 153 5.39 -5.40 39.77
C ARG A 153 4.22 -5.68 38.84
N THR A 154 3.75 -4.68 38.09
CA THR A 154 2.66 -4.84 37.12
C THR A 154 3.03 -5.83 36.02
N PHE A 155 4.28 -5.79 35.54
CA PHE A 155 4.76 -6.73 34.53
C PHE A 155 4.89 -8.16 35.07
N ASP A 156 5.44 -8.33 36.27
CA ASP A 156 5.56 -9.64 36.92
C ASP A 156 4.19 -10.26 37.22
N GLU A 157 3.17 -9.44 37.51
CA GLU A 157 1.82 -9.89 37.85
C GLU A 157 0.96 -10.19 36.61
N SER A 158 1.04 -9.38 35.56
CA SER A 158 0.08 -9.41 34.44
C SER A 158 0.70 -9.32 33.03
N GLY A 159 2.02 -9.20 32.92
CA GLY A 159 2.70 -9.10 31.63
C GLY A 159 2.33 -7.85 30.83
N ASN A 160 2.13 -8.01 29.51
CA ASN A 160 1.69 -6.94 28.61
C ASN A 160 0.19 -7.07 28.35
N TYR A 161 -0.58 -6.00 28.57
CA TYR A 161 -2.03 -6.01 28.35
C TYR A 161 -2.54 -4.64 27.93
N ALA A 162 -3.65 -4.62 27.19
CA ALA A 162 -4.38 -3.40 26.85
C ALA A 162 -5.59 -3.25 27.79
N VAL A 163 -5.74 -2.07 28.40
CA VAL A 163 -6.95 -1.71 29.16
C VAL A 163 -8.01 -1.20 28.19
N GLU A 164 -7.60 -0.30 27.29
CA GLU A 164 -8.42 0.22 26.21
C GLU A 164 -7.71 -0.12 24.89
N PRO A 165 -8.26 -1.05 24.09
CA PRO A 165 -7.57 -1.54 22.90
C PRO A 165 -7.47 -0.46 21.83
N PHE A 166 -6.26 -0.25 21.31
CA PHE A 166 -6.03 0.59 20.15
C PHE A 166 -6.63 -0.06 18.91
N ARG A 167 -7.47 0.67 18.17
CA ARG A 167 -7.94 0.27 16.85
C ARG A 167 -6.87 0.66 15.83
N VAL A 168 -6.41 -0.33 15.08
CA VAL A 168 -5.44 -0.13 14.00
C VAL A 168 -6.21 0.01 12.69
N ASN A 169 -5.92 1.07 11.94
CA ASN A 169 -6.40 1.25 10.58
C ASN A 169 -5.19 1.50 9.66
N LEU A 170 -5.18 0.83 8.52
CA LEU A 170 -4.09 0.91 7.54
C LEU A 170 -4.57 1.74 6.35
N GLN A 171 -3.78 2.74 5.98
CA GLN A 171 -4.02 3.57 4.81
C GLN A 171 -2.72 3.77 4.02
N ASN A 172 -2.83 4.10 2.73
CA ASN A 172 -1.65 4.49 1.96
C ASN A 172 -1.11 5.82 2.51
N SER A 173 0.21 6.03 2.42
CA SER A 173 0.81 7.31 2.79
C SER A 173 0.47 8.37 1.73
N LEU A 174 0.89 8.13 0.49
CA LEU A 174 0.62 9.01 -0.66
C LEU A 174 -0.83 8.92 -1.12
N ASN A 175 -1.46 10.08 -1.27
CA ASN A 175 -2.70 10.31 -2.01
C ASN A 175 -2.36 10.93 -3.38
N ASP A 176 -2.50 10.14 -4.43
CA ASP A 176 -2.27 10.49 -5.83
C ASP A 176 -3.51 11.03 -6.56
N GLU A 177 -4.63 11.19 -5.83
CA GLU A 177 -5.93 11.69 -6.35
C GLU A 177 -6.54 10.85 -7.50
N ILE A 178 -5.95 9.72 -7.86
CA ILE A 178 -6.40 8.88 -8.99
C ILE A 178 -7.09 7.62 -8.44
N GLU A 179 -6.39 6.85 -7.60
CA GLU A 179 -6.92 5.58 -7.05
C GLU A 179 -6.46 5.31 -5.60
N SER A 180 -5.45 6.03 -5.09
CA SER A 180 -4.99 5.83 -3.72
C SER A 180 -5.84 6.64 -2.73
N ASN A 181 -6.53 5.95 -1.81
CA ASN A 181 -7.13 6.58 -0.62
C ASN A 181 -6.04 6.90 0.42
N GLY A 182 -5.01 7.63 0.02
CA GLY A 182 -3.89 8.01 0.87
C GLY A 182 -4.26 9.07 1.90
N LEU A 183 -3.48 9.18 2.96
CA LEU A 183 -3.74 10.16 4.03
C LEU A 183 -3.13 11.54 3.74
N TYR A 184 -1.99 11.59 3.04
CA TYR A 184 -1.22 12.81 2.79
C TYR A 184 -1.06 13.07 1.29
N ASN A 185 -1.19 14.33 0.88
CA ASN A 185 -0.91 14.75 -0.49
C ASN A 185 0.61 14.85 -0.73
N GLU A 186 1.06 14.84 -1.99
CA GLU A 186 2.51 14.86 -2.30
C GLU A 186 3.27 16.07 -1.73
N ASP A 187 2.58 17.21 -1.59
CA ASP A 187 3.14 18.47 -1.06
C ASP A 187 3.19 18.54 0.48
N GLN A 188 2.63 17.54 1.18
CA GLN A 188 2.56 17.50 2.63
C GLN A 188 3.63 16.56 3.20
N LEU A 189 4.14 16.88 4.40
CA LEU A 189 4.95 15.95 5.18
C LEU A 189 4.04 15.12 6.08
N THR A 190 4.41 13.87 6.32
CA THR A 190 3.73 12.99 7.27
C THR A 190 3.94 13.47 8.72
N ASP A 191 3.21 12.89 9.69
CA ASP A 191 3.39 13.20 11.11
C ASP A 191 4.82 12.93 11.62
N ASP A 192 5.54 11.99 10.98
CA ASP A 192 6.94 11.63 11.24
C ASP A 192 7.94 12.49 10.43
N GLY A 193 7.45 13.42 9.60
CA GLY A 193 8.27 14.34 8.80
C GLY A 193 8.83 13.77 7.50
N ASN A 194 8.34 12.61 7.04
CA ASN A 194 8.76 12.00 5.79
C ASN A 194 7.95 12.55 4.61
N LYS A 195 8.51 12.47 3.39
CA LYS A 195 7.74 12.72 2.16
C LYS A 195 6.88 11.48 1.88
N PRO A 196 5.54 11.61 1.74
CA PRO A 196 4.67 10.49 1.42
C PRO A 196 5.06 9.89 0.06
N SER A 197 5.10 8.57 -0.01
CA SER A 197 5.52 7.83 -1.20
C SER A 197 4.60 6.63 -1.47
N GLU A 198 4.69 6.07 -2.67
CA GLU A 198 3.92 4.86 -3.01
C GLU A 198 4.36 3.64 -2.19
N ASP A 199 5.62 3.58 -1.79
CA ASP A 199 6.20 2.46 -1.05
C ASP A 199 5.93 2.53 0.46
N THR A 200 5.42 3.65 0.96
CA THR A 200 5.10 3.85 2.38
C THR A 200 3.59 3.70 2.64
N MET A 201 3.25 3.14 3.79
CA MET A 201 1.89 3.07 4.33
C MET A 201 1.83 3.71 5.71
N CYS A 202 0.68 4.28 6.04
CA CYS A 202 0.43 4.92 7.33
C CYS A 202 -0.42 4.00 8.21
N VAL A 203 0.09 3.72 9.40
CA VAL A 203 -0.60 2.95 10.45
C VAL A 203 -1.25 3.94 11.40
N LYS A 204 -2.57 4.06 11.30
CA LYS A 204 -3.38 4.94 12.16
C LYS A 204 -3.83 4.19 13.41
N LEU A 205 -3.35 4.63 14.56
CA LEU A 205 -3.70 4.10 15.88
C LEU A 205 -4.73 5.00 16.54
N SER A 206 -5.88 4.45 16.93
CA SER A 206 -6.85 5.19 17.73
C SER A 206 -6.32 5.49 19.14
N PRO A 207 -6.93 6.43 19.87
CA PRO A 207 -6.69 6.57 21.30
C PRO A 207 -6.90 5.25 22.05
N GLY A 208 -6.14 5.06 23.12
CA GLY A 208 -6.22 3.86 23.95
C GLY A 208 -5.16 3.85 25.06
N LYS A 209 -5.22 2.82 25.90
CA LYS A 209 -4.34 2.65 27.07
C LYS A 209 -3.87 1.22 27.15
N ALA A 210 -2.57 1.02 27.22
CA ALA A 210 -1.96 -0.29 27.44
C ALA A 210 -0.80 -0.21 28.42
N TYR A 211 -0.39 -1.38 28.90
CA TYR A 211 0.79 -1.56 29.72
C TYR A 211 1.77 -2.46 28.96
N VAL A 212 2.95 -1.92 28.65
CA VAL A 212 4.03 -2.63 27.94
C VAL A 212 5.25 -2.65 28.85
N LYS A 213 5.72 -3.85 29.21
CA LYS A 213 6.76 -4.07 30.23
C LYS A 213 6.41 -3.39 31.56
N GLY A 214 5.11 -3.32 31.86
CA GLY A 214 4.54 -2.68 33.03
C GLY A 214 4.53 -1.14 33.01
N TYR A 215 5.09 -0.51 31.99
CA TYR A 215 4.95 0.92 31.77
C TYR A 215 3.62 1.20 31.08
N ASP A 216 2.92 2.21 31.58
CA ASP A 216 1.73 2.75 30.95
C ASP A 216 2.10 3.44 29.63
N VAL A 217 1.40 3.06 28.57
CA VAL A 217 1.40 3.70 27.27
C VAL A 217 -0.02 4.18 27.04
N TYR A 218 -0.19 5.49 26.96
CA TYR A 218 -1.48 6.13 26.76
C TYR A 218 -1.42 7.02 25.53
N LEU A 219 -2.38 6.84 24.62
CA LEU A 219 -2.54 7.69 23.45
C LEU A 219 -3.85 8.45 23.62
N ASN A 220 -3.78 9.76 23.83
CA ASN A 220 -4.95 10.63 23.97
C ASN A 220 -5.64 10.92 22.62
N GLY A 221 -4.87 10.83 21.54
CA GLY A 221 -5.27 11.20 20.19
C GLY A 221 -5.00 10.08 19.20
N THR A 222 -5.43 10.30 17.97
CA THR A 222 -5.02 9.40 16.88
C THR A 222 -3.57 9.70 16.53
N THR A 223 -2.73 8.67 16.51
CA THR A 223 -1.34 8.79 16.05
C THR A 223 -1.19 8.06 14.73
N VAL A 224 -0.48 8.67 13.79
CA VAL A 224 -0.13 8.06 12.51
C VAL A 224 1.36 7.72 12.53
N ILE A 225 1.69 6.49 12.17
CA ILE A 225 3.08 6.01 12.09
C ILE A 225 3.36 5.57 10.66
N ASP A 226 4.49 6.00 10.10
CA ASP A 226 4.90 5.57 8.76
C ASP A 226 5.63 4.22 8.80
N VAL A 227 5.27 3.33 7.86
CA VAL A 227 5.86 2.00 7.72
C VAL A 227 6.06 1.68 6.25
N ASP A 228 7.21 1.10 5.89
CA ASP A 228 7.46 0.62 4.54
C ASP A 228 6.56 -0.57 4.19
N LYS A 229 5.99 -0.57 3.00
CA LYS A 229 5.16 -1.67 2.51
C LYS A 229 6.03 -2.91 2.30
N PRO A 230 5.57 -4.11 2.69
CA PRO A 230 6.31 -5.35 2.48
C PRO A 230 6.24 -5.79 0.99
N ARG A 231 6.98 -5.11 0.12
CA ARG A 231 7.07 -5.37 -1.32
C ARG A 231 8.40 -6.02 -1.75
N ASP A 232 9.23 -6.40 -0.79
CA ASP A 232 10.53 -7.01 -1.06
C ASP A 232 10.38 -8.31 -1.85
N VAL A 233 10.96 -8.32 -3.05
CA VAL A 233 11.04 -9.52 -3.89
C VAL A 233 12.36 -10.23 -3.63
N LYS A 234 12.29 -11.55 -3.45
CA LYS A 234 13.47 -12.41 -3.40
C LYS A 234 13.61 -13.13 -4.73
N GLU A 235 14.61 -12.75 -5.51
CA GLU A 235 14.94 -13.47 -6.73
C GLU A 235 15.54 -14.84 -6.41
N VAL A 236 14.99 -15.88 -7.03
CA VAL A 236 15.55 -17.24 -6.98
C VAL A 236 16.02 -17.59 -8.40
N PRO A 237 17.32 -17.40 -8.72
CA PRO A 237 17.82 -17.50 -10.10
C PRO A 237 17.79 -18.92 -10.67
N SER A 238 17.62 -19.94 -9.83
CA SER A 238 17.61 -21.34 -10.25
C SER A 238 16.62 -22.14 -9.42
N ALA A 239 15.33 -21.87 -9.64
CA ALA A 239 14.27 -22.79 -9.26
C ALA A 239 14.12 -23.84 -10.37
N SER A 240 14.49 -25.09 -10.08
CA SER A 240 14.15 -26.21 -10.97
C SER A 240 12.64 -26.45 -10.85
N VAL A 241 11.88 -25.90 -11.78
CA VAL A 241 10.45 -26.20 -11.93
C VAL A 241 10.38 -27.51 -12.73
N PRO A 242 9.97 -28.64 -12.12
CA PRO A 242 9.81 -29.87 -12.88
C PRO A 242 8.68 -29.65 -13.89
N PHE A 243 9.03 -29.61 -15.17
CA PHE A 243 8.07 -29.63 -16.25
C PHE A 243 7.85 -31.09 -16.65
N SER A 244 6.59 -31.52 -16.70
CA SER A 244 6.24 -32.80 -17.32
C SER A 244 6.11 -32.57 -18.83
N MET A 245 7.08 -33.05 -19.61
CA MET A 245 7.00 -33.04 -21.07
C MET A 245 5.79 -33.89 -21.51
N GLY A 246 5.03 -33.40 -22.48
CA GLY A 246 3.76 -33.98 -22.92
C GLY A 246 3.87 -35.35 -23.59
N SER A 247 2.98 -35.63 -24.54
CA SER A 247 2.80 -36.95 -25.16
C SER A 247 4.08 -37.48 -25.84
N LEU A 248 4.60 -38.59 -25.32
CA LEU A 248 5.68 -39.40 -25.91
C LEU A 248 5.10 -40.49 -26.83
N LEU A 249 5.59 -40.55 -28.06
CA LEU A 249 5.36 -41.65 -28.99
C LEU A 249 6.69 -42.35 -29.28
N ARG A 250 6.73 -43.67 -29.15
CA ARG A 250 7.87 -44.47 -29.60
C ARG A 250 7.67 -44.88 -31.06
N VAL A 251 8.63 -44.53 -31.89
CA VAL A 251 8.60 -44.80 -33.33
C VAL A 251 9.84 -45.60 -33.74
N ASN A 252 9.67 -46.50 -34.70
CA ASN A 252 10.76 -47.30 -35.27
C ASN A 252 10.76 -47.16 -36.80
N ASN A 253 11.79 -47.70 -37.46
CA ASN A 253 11.98 -47.58 -38.91
C ASN A 253 11.93 -46.12 -39.39
N VAL A 254 12.57 -45.23 -38.62
CA VAL A 254 12.59 -43.79 -38.88
C VAL A 254 13.55 -43.47 -40.01
N GLN A 255 13.17 -42.53 -40.88
CA GLN A 255 14.02 -42.06 -41.97
C GLN A 255 14.01 -40.53 -41.99
N GLY A 256 15.20 -39.93 -41.92
CA GLY A 256 15.37 -38.49 -41.75
C GLY A 256 15.14 -38.05 -40.30
N THR A 257 15.23 -36.74 -40.09
CA THR A 257 15.01 -36.09 -38.80
C THR A 257 13.97 -34.99 -38.96
N PRO A 258 13.01 -34.85 -38.02
CA PRO A 258 12.08 -33.73 -38.05
C PRO A 258 12.83 -32.41 -37.83
N TYR A 259 12.36 -31.34 -38.48
CA TYR A 259 12.87 -30.01 -38.22
C TYR A 259 12.26 -29.46 -36.94
N ILE A 260 13.07 -29.34 -35.88
CA ILE A 260 12.64 -28.90 -34.55
C ILE A 260 12.97 -27.41 -34.42
N ASN A 261 11.95 -26.58 -34.19
CA ASN A 261 12.14 -25.14 -33.92
C ASN A 261 11.05 -24.62 -32.96
N LEU A 262 11.48 -23.86 -31.94
CA LEU A 262 10.61 -23.14 -31.01
C LEU A 262 10.25 -21.78 -31.61
N GLY A 263 9.04 -21.68 -32.16
CA GLY A 263 8.55 -20.47 -32.80
C GLY A 263 8.94 -20.38 -34.27
N GLY A 264 7.94 -20.37 -35.14
CA GLY A 264 8.14 -20.30 -36.58
C GLY A 264 6.88 -20.68 -37.36
N ASN A 265 6.89 -20.32 -38.64
CA ASN A 265 5.86 -20.59 -39.67
C ASN A 265 5.57 -22.11 -39.82
N ASN A 266 4.72 -22.50 -40.77
CA ASN A 266 4.24 -23.86 -41.04
C ASN A 266 5.32 -24.94 -41.37
N THR A 267 6.60 -24.70 -41.10
CA THR A 267 7.73 -25.59 -41.40
C THR A 267 8.06 -26.58 -40.28
N ASN A 268 7.49 -26.43 -39.08
CA ASN A 268 7.66 -27.35 -37.94
C ASN A 268 6.45 -28.26 -37.68
N ILE A 269 5.58 -28.43 -38.69
CA ILE A 269 4.38 -29.27 -38.60
C ILE A 269 4.68 -30.63 -39.24
N ILE A 270 4.42 -31.71 -38.49
CA ILE A 270 4.42 -33.08 -38.98
C ILE A 270 2.98 -33.57 -39.22
N GLY A 271 2.80 -34.40 -40.25
CA GLY A 271 1.53 -35.07 -40.51
C GLY A 271 1.45 -36.42 -39.81
N LEU A 272 0.29 -36.71 -39.22
CA LEU A 272 -0.05 -38.02 -38.67
C LEU A 272 -0.87 -38.79 -39.70
N TYR A 273 -0.57 -40.07 -39.91
CA TYR A 273 -1.22 -40.91 -40.92
C TYR A 273 -1.78 -42.20 -40.30
N ASN A 274 -2.87 -42.72 -40.88
CA ASN A 274 -3.57 -43.91 -40.37
C ASN A 274 -2.89 -45.25 -40.69
N GLN A 275 -1.80 -45.25 -41.44
CA GLN A 275 -1.09 -46.45 -41.86
C GLN A 275 0.41 -46.30 -41.61
N ARG A 276 1.04 -47.43 -41.27
CA ARG A 276 2.50 -47.50 -41.26
C ARG A 276 3.01 -47.37 -42.69
N ARG A 277 4.15 -46.69 -42.84
CA ARG A 277 4.80 -46.56 -44.14
C ARG A 277 5.20 -47.92 -44.70
N SER A 278 4.96 -48.12 -46.00
CA SER A 278 5.39 -49.31 -46.73
C SER A 278 6.70 -49.01 -47.49
N GLY A 279 7.82 -49.56 -47.01
CA GLY A 279 9.14 -49.41 -47.66
C GLY A 279 9.95 -48.17 -47.22
N SER A 280 11.05 -47.91 -47.95
CA SER A 280 12.06 -46.89 -47.66
C SER A 280 11.87 -45.57 -48.44
N THR A 281 10.61 -45.17 -48.66
CA THR A 281 10.27 -43.95 -49.41
C THR A 281 10.07 -42.74 -48.48
N SER A 282 10.38 -41.54 -48.95
CA SER A 282 10.15 -40.29 -48.20
C SER A 282 8.70 -39.78 -48.25
N LEU A 283 7.83 -40.46 -49.00
CA LEU A 283 6.44 -40.08 -49.17
C LEU A 283 5.55 -40.78 -48.12
N PRO A 284 4.57 -40.07 -47.54
CA PRO A 284 3.63 -40.66 -46.60
C PRO A 284 2.75 -41.72 -47.29
N THR A 285 2.28 -42.70 -46.51
CA THR A 285 1.35 -43.75 -46.96
C THR A 285 0.07 -43.65 -46.14
N GLY A 286 -1.09 -43.79 -46.78
CA GLY A 286 -2.40 -43.73 -46.12
C GLY A 286 -3.00 -42.32 -46.08
N LEU A 287 -4.08 -42.20 -45.30
CA LEU A 287 -4.82 -40.94 -45.12
C LEU A 287 -4.20 -40.15 -43.97
N LYS A 288 -4.11 -38.83 -44.15
CA LYS A 288 -3.66 -37.91 -43.11
C LYS A 288 -4.77 -37.74 -42.07
N ILE A 289 -4.50 -38.12 -40.83
CA ILE A 289 -5.43 -38.13 -39.69
C ILE A 289 -5.14 -37.03 -38.68
N GLY A 290 -4.16 -36.18 -38.95
CA GLY A 290 -3.88 -35.05 -38.08
C GLY A 290 -2.55 -34.38 -38.40
N GLU A 291 -2.29 -33.33 -37.64
CA GLU A 291 -1.05 -32.58 -37.62
C GLU A 291 -0.56 -32.46 -36.18
N ALA A 292 0.74 -32.44 -35.99
CA ALA A 292 1.37 -32.18 -34.70
C ALA A 292 2.69 -31.44 -34.90
N ARG A 293 3.27 -30.91 -33.82
CA ARG A 293 4.61 -30.33 -33.84
C ARG A 293 5.55 -31.17 -33.00
N VAL A 294 6.82 -31.22 -33.40
CA VAL A 294 7.85 -32.00 -32.71
C VAL A 294 8.65 -31.11 -31.78
N TYR A 295 8.73 -31.51 -30.52
CA TYR A 295 9.55 -30.84 -29.51
C TYR A 295 10.93 -31.49 -29.36
N SER A 296 10.97 -32.82 -29.33
CA SER A 296 12.21 -33.59 -29.20
C SER A 296 12.10 -34.89 -29.98
N PHE A 297 13.20 -35.30 -30.61
CA PHE A 297 13.33 -36.55 -31.35
C PHE A 297 14.74 -37.12 -31.14
N GLY A 298 14.84 -38.36 -30.66
CA GLY A 298 16.12 -39.02 -30.41
C GLY A 298 15.97 -40.53 -30.25
N VAL A 299 17.07 -41.28 -30.33
CA VAL A 299 17.07 -42.73 -30.10
C VAL A 299 16.78 -42.99 -28.62
N SER A 300 15.90 -43.94 -28.33
CA SER A 300 15.56 -44.30 -26.95
C SER A 300 16.63 -45.21 -26.36
N ASP A 301 17.30 -44.73 -25.30
CA ASP A 301 18.12 -45.49 -24.34
C ASP A 301 19.23 -46.41 -24.92
N SER A 302 19.57 -46.27 -26.20
CA SER A 302 20.56 -47.10 -26.89
C SER A 302 21.13 -46.39 -28.12
N ALA A 303 22.28 -46.82 -28.60
CA ALA A 303 22.82 -46.33 -29.88
C ALA A 303 22.00 -46.89 -31.04
N TYR A 304 21.94 -46.16 -32.16
CA TYR A 304 21.27 -46.64 -33.36
C TYR A 304 21.97 -47.91 -33.89
N GLU A 305 21.22 -49.02 -33.97
CA GLU A 305 21.75 -50.28 -34.49
C GLU A 305 21.21 -50.59 -35.89
N ASN A 306 19.90 -50.50 -36.08
CA ASN A 306 19.23 -50.79 -37.36
C ASN A 306 17.81 -50.19 -37.42
N ALA A 307 17.02 -50.55 -38.43
CA ALA A 307 15.64 -50.10 -38.61
C ALA A 307 14.66 -50.49 -37.48
N SER A 308 15.04 -51.42 -36.60
CA SER A 308 14.26 -51.80 -35.42
C SER A 308 14.56 -50.92 -34.20
N SER A 309 15.55 -50.03 -34.27
CA SER A 309 15.86 -49.10 -33.17
C SER A 309 14.66 -48.21 -32.87
N GLU A 310 14.33 -48.10 -31.59
CA GLU A 310 13.25 -47.25 -31.10
C GLU A 310 13.74 -45.81 -30.95
N PHE A 311 12.88 -44.86 -31.31
CA PHE A 311 13.10 -43.43 -31.15
C PHE A 311 11.97 -42.83 -30.33
N ASP A 312 12.34 -41.99 -29.38
CA ASP A 312 11.41 -41.21 -28.58
C ASP A 312 11.04 -39.92 -29.32
N LEU A 313 9.77 -39.81 -29.71
CA LEU A 313 9.19 -38.65 -30.38
C LEU A 313 8.24 -37.92 -29.43
N HIS A 314 8.62 -36.72 -29.01
CA HIS A 314 7.78 -35.87 -28.17
C HIS A 314 7.01 -34.87 -29.02
N LEU A 315 5.69 -34.88 -28.87
CA LEU A 315 4.77 -34.05 -29.65
C LEU A 315 4.09 -32.98 -28.79
N TYR A 316 3.77 -31.85 -29.42
CA TYR A 316 2.92 -30.80 -28.86
C TYR A 316 2.00 -30.24 -29.95
N ASP A 317 0.93 -29.54 -29.54
CA ASP A 317 -0.06 -28.96 -30.48
C ASP A 317 -0.64 -30.04 -31.44
N ILE A 318 -1.16 -31.13 -30.85
CA ILE A 318 -1.69 -32.26 -31.61
C ILE A 318 -3.13 -31.95 -32.02
N GLN A 319 -3.36 -31.88 -33.34
CA GLN A 319 -4.68 -31.67 -33.94
C GLN A 319 -5.06 -32.90 -34.77
N THR A 320 -5.99 -33.70 -34.28
CA THR A 320 -6.52 -34.85 -35.02
C THR A 320 -7.65 -34.43 -35.95
N TYR A 321 -7.74 -35.08 -37.11
CA TYR A 321 -8.78 -34.86 -38.10
C TYR A 321 -9.84 -35.96 -38.02
N THR A 322 -11.09 -35.56 -38.23
CA THR A 322 -12.21 -36.45 -38.48
C THR A 322 -12.46 -36.49 -39.98
N THR A 323 -12.23 -37.63 -40.61
CA THR A 323 -12.46 -37.82 -42.05
C THR A 323 -13.91 -38.20 -42.29
N LEU A 324 -14.65 -37.38 -43.04
CA LEU A 324 -16.04 -37.65 -43.41
C LEU A 324 -16.10 -38.05 -44.88
N LYS A 325 -16.77 -39.17 -45.18
CA LYS A 325 -17.04 -39.59 -46.57
C LYS A 325 -18.37 -39.01 -47.05
N ILE A 326 -18.36 -38.26 -48.14
CA ILE A 326 -19.49 -37.48 -48.64
C ILE A 326 -19.81 -37.80 -50.10
N THR A 327 -21.08 -37.97 -50.44
CA THR A 327 -21.48 -38.17 -51.83
C THR A 327 -21.61 -36.82 -52.56
N ASN A 328 -20.89 -36.65 -53.68
CA ASN A 328 -20.91 -35.46 -54.56
C ASN A 328 -20.37 -34.16 -53.93
N LEU A 329 -19.08 -34.05 -53.68
CA LEU A 329 -18.46 -32.77 -53.32
C LEU A 329 -18.68 -31.72 -54.44
N VAL A 330 -19.37 -30.60 -54.15
CA VAL A 330 -19.49 -29.49 -55.12
C VAL A 330 -18.55 -28.36 -54.71
N GLY A 331 -17.55 -28.11 -55.55
CA GLY A 331 -16.64 -26.96 -55.45
C GLY A 331 -15.53 -27.12 -54.41
N SER A 332 -14.42 -26.42 -54.66
CA SER A 332 -13.30 -26.28 -53.72
C SER A 332 -13.69 -25.28 -52.62
N GLN A 333 -13.73 -25.73 -51.37
CA GLN A 333 -13.92 -24.87 -50.19
C GLN A 333 -12.56 -24.60 -49.54
N PRO A 334 -12.29 -23.36 -49.12
CA PRO A 334 -11.01 -23.02 -48.51
C PRO A 334 -10.83 -23.70 -47.14
N LYS A 335 -9.57 -23.95 -46.77
CA LYS A 335 -9.19 -24.35 -45.41
C LYS A 335 -9.78 -23.37 -44.38
N GLY A 336 -10.28 -23.88 -43.26
CA GLY A 336 -10.91 -23.09 -42.20
C GLY A 336 -12.39 -22.80 -42.41
N THR A 337 -13.01 -23.33 -43.48
CA THR A 337 -14.47 -23.24 -43.67
C THR A 337 -15.20 -24.01 -42.57
N ARG A 338 -16.22 -23.39 -41.97
CA ARG A 338 -17.05 -24.03 -40.93
C ARG A 338 -18.03 -25.02 -41.56
N VAL A 339 -17.96 -26.26 -41.12
CA VAL A 339 -18.84 -27.37 -41.51
C VAL A 339 -19.78 -27.68 -40.34
N ARG A 340 -21.08 -27.81 -40.60
CA ARG A 340 -22.08 -28.19 -39.60
C ARG A 340 -23.00 -29.30 -40.10
N GLY A 341 -23.22 -30.32 -39.28
CA GLY A 341 -24.25 -31.33 -39.51
C GLY A 341 -25.66 -30.74 -39.32
N LEU A 342 -26.55 -30.95 -40.30
CA LEU A 342 -27.93 -30.45 -40.25
C LEU A 342 -28.75 -31.15 -39.17
N SER A 343 -28.51 -32.44 -38.94
CA SER A 343 -29.31 -33.27 -38.03
C SER A 343 -28.61 -33.52 -36.69
N SER A 344 -27.29 -33.71 -36.71
CA SER A 344 -26.47 -33.90 -35.51
C SER A 344 -26.15 -32.59 -34.78
N GLY A 345 -26.16 -31.46 -35.49
CA GLY A 345 -25.67 -30.19 -34.97
C GLY A 345 -24.16 -30.16 -34.74
N ALA A 346 -23.42 -31.23 -35.09
CA ALA A 346 -21.98 -31.28 -34.94
C ALA A 346 -21.31 -30.20 -35.79
N ILE A 347 -20.25 -29.58 -35.26
CA ILE A 347 -19.53 -28.50 -35.91
C ILE A 347 -18.06 -28.90 -36.02
N GLY A 348 -17.40 -28.51 -37.10
CA GLY A 348 -15.95 -28.48 -37.18
C GLY A 348 -15.47 -27.60 -38.33
N TYR A 349 -14.17 -27.53 -38.54
CA TYR A 349 -13.56 -26.68 -39.56
C TYR A 349 -12.79 -27.53 -40.58
N LEU A 350 -12.86 -27.17 -41.86
CA LEU A 350 -12.08 -27.88 -42.88
C LEU A 350 -10.58 -27.74 -42.62
N ALA A 351 -9.91 -28.86 -42.38
CA ALA A 351 -8.49 -28.92 -42.10
C ALA A 351 -7.63 -28.65 -43.36
N GLU A 352 -8.17 -28.99 -44.52
CA GLU A 352 -7.55 -28.84 -45.84
C GLU A 352 -8.58 -28.37 -46.86
N ILE A 353 -8.12 -27.96 -48.04
CA ILE A 353 -9.00 -27.53 -49.14
C ILE A 353 -9.81 -28.74 -49.63
N SER A 354 -11.13 -28.66 -49.61
CA SER A 354 -11.99 -29.78 -50.06
C SER A 354 -11.81 -30.04 -51.56
N GLY A 355 -11.66 -31.32 -51.95
CA GLY A 355 -11.59 -31.73 -53.36
C GLY A 355 -10.18 -31.90 -53.93
N THR A 356 -9.16 -31.87 -53.08
CA THR A 356 -7.77 -32.17 -53.44
C THR A 356 -7.32 -33.59 -53.03
N SER A 357 -8.08 -34.26 -52.16
CA SER A 357 -7.86 -35.65 -51.76
C SER A 357 -8.85 -36.57 -52.46
N ALA A 358 -8.42 -37.79 -52.77
CA ALA A 358 -9.13 -38.80 -53.56
C ALA A 358 -10.64 -38.81 -53.30
N SER A 359 -11.40 -38.55 -54.37
CA SER A 359 -12.86 -38.66 -54.54
C SER A 359 -13.67 -39.00 -53.28
N ASP A 360 -14.49 -38.03 -52.83
CA ASP A 360 -15.56 -38.18 -51.82
C ASP A 360 -15.16 -38.13 -50.33
N GLU A 361 -14.00 -37.57 -49.96
CA GLU A 361 -13.60 -37.41 -48.54
C GLU A 361 -13.28 -35.96 -48.16
N ILE A 362 -13.68 -35.52 -46.97
CA ILE A 362 -13.31 -34.24 -46.37
C ILE A 362 -12.70 -34.46 -44.97
N ASN A 363 -11.66 -33.71 -44.63
CA ASN A 363 -11.03 -33.74 -43.31
C ASN A 363 -11.44 -32.53 -42.49
N VAL A 364 -12.00 -32.77 -41.31
CA VAL A 364 -12.49 -31.74 -40.41
C VAL A 364 -11.69 -31.75 -39.10
N SER A 365 -11.13 -30.61 -38.70
CA SER A 365 -10.46 -30.39 -37.43
C SER A 365 -11.38 -29.68 -36.43
N GLU A 366 -11.00 -29.70 -35.15
CA GLU A 366 -11.71 -29.00 -34.05
C GLU A 366 -13.20 -29.36 -33.97
N THR A 367 -13.49 -30.65 -34.14
CA THR A 367 -14.87 -31.15 -34.16
C THR A 367 -15.50 -31.11 -32.76
N THR A 368 -16.64 -30.44 -32.64
CA THR A 368 -17.51 -30.46 -31.47
C THR A 368 -18.79 -31.23 -31.80
N GLY A 369 -19.04 -32.31 -31.07
CA GLY A 369 -20.12 -33.26 -31.35
C GLY A 369 -19.72 -34.36 -32.35
N THR A 370 -20.67 -35.25 -32.66
CA THR A 370 -20.44 -36.41 -33.54
C THR A 370 -21.30 -36.29 -34.79
N PHE A 371 -20.67 -36.31 -35.97
CA PHE A 371 -21.38 -36.36 -37.25
C PHE A 371 -22.08 -37.71 -37.41
N ILE A 372 -23.25 -37.71 -38.04
CA ILE A 372 -24.10 -38.88 -38.21
C ILE A 372 -24.13 -39.29 -39.69
N VAL A 373 -24.02 -40.60 -39.94
CA VAL A 373 -24.14 -41.14 -41.30
C VAL A 373 -25.54 -40.88 -41.86
N GLY A 374 -25.61 -40.38 -43.10
CA GLY A 374 -26.82 -40.06 -43.84
C GLY A 374 -27.29 -38.61 -43.71
N GLU A 375 -26.65 -37.80 -42.86
CA GLU A 375 -27.06 -36.41 -42.62
C GLU A 375 -26.55 -35.43 -43.67
N GLN A 376 -27.20 -34.26 -43.76
CA GLN A 376 -26.76 -33.18 -44.65
C GLN A 376 -25.73 -32.25 -44.01
N LEU A 377 -24.75 -31.79 -44.79
CA LEU A 377 -23.71 -30.85 -44.34
C LEU A 377 -23.97 -29.41 -44.81
N ILE A 378 -23.82 -28.46 -43.90
CA ILE A 378 -23.92 -27.02 -44.14
C ILE A 378 -22.51 -26.42 -44.09
N TYR A 379 -22.16 -25.59 -45.08
CA TYR A 379 -20.88 -24.89 -45.15
C TYR A 379 -21.11 -23.39 -44.99
N ASN A 380 -20.42 -22.73 -44.04
CA ASN A 380 -20.56 -21.29 -43.78
C ASN A 380 -22.01 -20.79 -43.76
N GLU A 381 -22.90 -21.55 -43.11
CA GLU A 381 -24.34 -21.22 -42.95
C GLU A 381 -25.13 -21.14 -44.28
N LYS A 382 -24.56 -21.61 -45.39
CA LYS A 382 -25.26 -21.86 -46.65
C LYS A 382 -25.57 -23.35 -46.81
N THR A 383 -26.84 -23.66 -47.05
CA THR A 383 -27.30 -25.05 -47.20
C THR A 383 -26.93 -25.61 -48.56
N TYR A 384 -26.07 -26.63 -48.57
CA TYR A 384 -25.78 -27.44 -49.75
C TYR A 384 -26.21 -28.89 -49.45
N ARG A 385 -26.81 -29.57 -50.43
CA ARG A 385 -27.39 -30.92 -50.23
C ARG A 385 -26.33 -32.02 -50.44
N TYR A 386 -25.48 -32.27 -49.45
CA TYR A 386 -24.57 -33.44 -49.46
C TYR A 386 -24.97 -34.40 -48.37
N LYS A 387 -24.88 -35.71 -48.58
CA LYS A 387 -25.13 -36.70 -47.51
C LYS A 387 -23.83 -37.38 -47.09
N ILE A 388 -23.61 -37.53 -45.79
CA ILE A 388 -22.52 -38.35 -45.24
C ILE A 388 -22.84 -39.83 -45.49
N PHE A 389 -21.90 -40.64 -45.97
CA PHE A 389 -22.12 -42.08 -46.21
C PHE A 389 -21.39 -42.97 -45.20
N SER A 390 -20.34 -42.47 -44.53
CA SER A 390 -19.68 -43.11 -43.39
C SER A 390 -18.83 -42.09 -42.60
N CYS A 391 -18.67 -42.32 -41.30
CA CYS A 391 -17.76 -41.57 -40.41
C CYS A 391 -16.56 -42.42 -40.02
#